data_AF-A0A838VHN8-F1
#
_entry.id   AF-A0A838VHN8-F1
#
_cell.length_a   1.000
_cell.length_b   1.000
_cell.length_c   1.000
_cell.angle_alpha   90.00
_cell.angle_beta   90.00
_cell.angle_gamma   90.00
#
_symmetry.space_group_name_H-M   'P 1'
#
loop_
_entity.id
_entity.type
_entity.pdbx_description
1 polymer ?
#
loop_
_entity_poly.entity_id
_entity_poly.type
_entity_poly.pdbx_seq_one_letter_code
_entity_poly.pdbx_strand_id
1 'polypeptide(L)'
;MNNVQVPTPLEHQRLLQLAREYRHRGYNVTLHPSPDDLPPDLADCAFDLIAQRKNKVIAVEVRSRENLTLEGSQDLQRITSRVHQMPGWELELVVTNPRKKAC
;
A
#
# COMPACT_ATOMS: atom_id res chain seq x y z
N MET A 1 -13.73 17.49 -3.11
CA MET A 1 -14.16 16.51 -2.09
C MET A 1 -13.27 15.32 -2.27
N ASN A 2 -12.30 15.11 -1.36
CA ASN A 2 -11.38 13.97 -1.46
C ASN A 2 -12.19 12.72 -1.10
N ASN A 3 -12.46 11.89 -2.10
CA ASN A 3 -13.17 10.64 -1.90
C ASN A 3 -12.19 9.66 -1.24
N VAL A 4 -12.18 9.61 0.09
CA VAL A 4 -11.35 8.66 0.84
C VAL A 4 -11.83 7.26 0.47
N GLN A 5 -11.01 6.51 -0.27
CA GLN A 5 -11.31 5.12 -0.58
C GLN A 5 -11.41 4.35 0.73
N VAL A 6 -12.62 3.90 1.06
CA VAL A 6 -12.85 3.10 2.27
C VAL A 6 -12.38 1.67 1.98
N PRO A 7 -11.42 1.14 2.75
CA PRO A 7 -10.93 -0.20 2.49
C PRO A 7 -12.01 -1.25 2.73
N THR A 8 -12.13 -2.21 1.82
CA THR A 8 -13.03 -3.36 1.97
C THR A 8 -12.54 -4.31 3.07
N PRO A 9 -13.40 -5.15 3.66
CA PRO A 9 -12.96 -6.17 4.60
C PRO A 9 -11.90 -7.13 4.03
N LEU A 10 -11.94 -7.39 2.71
CA LEU A 10 -10.97 -8.23 2.04
C LEU A 10 -9.60 -7.55 1.92
N GLU A 11 -9.59 -6.26 1.57
CA GLU A 11 -8.37 -5.44 1.54
C GLU A 11 -7.74 -5.37 2.93
N HIS A 12 -8.54 -5.06 3.97
CA HIS A 12 -8.07 -5.00 5.35
C HIS A 12 -7.51 -6.35 5.82
N GLN A 13 -8.20 -7.46 5.54
CA GLN A 13 -7.70 -8.80 5.89
C GLN A 13 -6.38 -9.11 5.18
N ARG A 14 -6.26 -8.75 3.89
CA ARG A 14 -5.02 -8.96 3.13
C ARG A 14 -3.88 -8.09 3.67
N LEU A 15 -4.15 -6.84 4.03
CA LEU A 15 -3.19 -5.92 4.64
C LEU A 15 -2.60 -6.52 5.93
N LEU A 16 -3.45 -7.01 6.84
CA LEU A 16 -3.00 -7.65 8.08
C LEU A 16 -2.21 -8.95 7.82
N GLN A 17 -2.52 -9.67 6.74
CA GLN A 17 -1.74 -10.84 6.33
C GLN A 17 -0.35 -10.44 5.84
N LEU A 18 -0.27 -9.46 4.94
CA LEU A 18 0.99 -8.92 4.42
C LEU A 18 1.88 -8.40 5.54
N ALA A 19 1.31 -7.69 6.52
CA ALA A 19 2.05 -7.20 7.67
C ALA A 19 2.73 -8.33 8.46
N ARG A 20 2.04 -9.46 8.65
CA ARG A 20 2.61 -10.65 9.31
C ARG A 20 3.67 -11.32 8.45
N GLU A 21 3.43 -11.46 7.15
CA GLU A 21 4.38 -12.02 6.18
C GLU A 21 5.69 -11.21 6.15
N TYR A 22 5.60 -9.88 6.09
CA TYR A 22 6.77 -8.98 6.11
C TYR A 22 7.53 -9.02 7.43
N ARG A 23 6.84 -8.99 8.57
CA ARG A 23 7.47 -9.16 9.88
C ARG A 23 8.22 -10.47 9.99
N HIS A 24 7.62 -11.57 9.51
CA HIS A 24 8.27 -12.89 9.51
C HIS A 24 9.53 -12.93 8.62
N ARG A 25 9.56 -12.14 7.54
CA ARG A 25 10.73 -11.96 6.66
C ARG A 25 11.79 -10.99 7.22
N GLY A 26 11.61 -10.51 8.46
CA GLY A 26 12.55 -9.63 9.15
C GLY A 26 12.44 -8.15 8.78
N TYR A 27 11.28 -7.70 8.29
CA TYR A 27 11.00 -6.29 8.07
C TYR A 27 10.40 -5.65 9.34
N ASN A 28 10.77 -4.40 9.61
CA ASN A 28 9.97 -3.54 10.48
C ASN A 28 8.75 -3.06 9.69
N VAL A 29 7.55 -3.13 10.27
CA VAL A 29 6.29 -2.90 9.55
C VAL A 29 5.43 -1.87 10.27
N THR A 30 5.15 -0.78 9.57
CA THR A 30 4.19 0.27 9.96
C THR A 30 2.93 0.12 9.12
N LEU A 31 1.76 0.08 9.77
CA LEU A 31 0.45 0.07 9.12
C LEU A 31 -0.11 1.48 9.16
N HIS A 32 -0.69 1.94 8.04
CA HIS A 32 -1.23 3.29 7.87
C HIS A 32 -0.26 4.36 8.43
N PRO A 33 0.98 4.43 7.91
CA PRO A 33 1.96 5.43 8.33
C PRO A 33 1.35 6.83 8.31
N SER A 34 1.67 7.61 9.34
CA SER A 34 1.39 9.04 9.33
C SER A 34 2.36 9.77 8.39
N PRO A 35 2.04 10.99 7.93
CA PRO A 35 2.97 11.80 7.15
C PRO A 35 4.36 11.96 7.79
N ASP A 36 4.42 11.99 9.13
CA ASP A 36 5.67 12.15 9.89
C ASP A 36 6.53 10.87 9.90
N ASP A 37 5.94 9.71 9.57
CA ASP A 37 6.66 8.44 9.41
C ASP A 37 7.30 8.31 8.02
N LEU A 38 7.04 9.26 7.12
CA LEU A 38 7.42 9.22 5.71
C LEU A 38 8.45 10.31 5.38
N PRO A 39 9.27 10.10 4.33
CA PRO A 39 10.06 11.16 3.75
C PRO A 39 9.17 12.31 3.25
N PRO A 40 9.66 13.56 3.25
CA PRO A 40 8.86 14.73 2.82
C PRO A 40 8.20 14.58 1.45
N ASP A 41 8.89 13.96 0.49
CA ASP A 41 8.40 13.75 -0.88
C ASP A 41 7.23 12.76 -0.98
N LEU A 42 7.00 11.97 0.07
CA LEU A 42 5.93 10.98 0.19
C LEU A 42 4.93 11.32 1.31
N ALA A 43 5.08 12.42 2.02
CA ALA A 43 4.27 12.75 3.19
C ALA A 43 2.76 12.94 2.86
N ASP A 44 2.44 13.28 1.61
CA ASP A 44 1.09 13.38 1.06
C ASP A 44 0.65 12.13 0.28
N CYS A 45 1.37 11.02 0.41
CA CYS A 45 0.98 9.70 -0.07
C CYS A 45 0.42 8.88 1.10
N ALA A 46 -0.80 8.38 0.95
CA ALA A 46 -1.47 7.57 1.97
C ALA A 46 -1.23 6.08 1.69
N PHE A 47 -0.13 5.55 2.22
CA PHE A 47 0.17 4.12 2.11
C PHE A 47 -0.62 3.28 3.11
N ASP A 48 -0.99 2.06 2.72
CA ASP A 48 -1.59 1.10 3.67
C ASP A 48 -0.53 0.48 4.59
N LEU A 49 0.67 0.25 4.06
CA LEU A 49 1.77 -0.39 4.79
C LEU A 49 3.14 0.08 4.28
N ILE A 50 4.07 0.27 5.22
CA ILE A 50 5.50 0.40 4.96
C ILE A 50 6.23 -0.79 5.61
N ALA A 51 7.02 -1.51 4.82
CA ALA A 51 7.94 -2.54 5.29
C ALA A 51 9.39 -2.09 5.04
N GLN A 52 10.17 -1.94 6.10
CA GLN A 52 11.56 -1.50 6.03
C GLN A 52 12.53 -2.58 6.52
N ARG A 53 13.62 -2.79 5.78
CA ARG A 53 14.73 -3.66 6.18
C ARG A 53 16.05 -3.18 5.57
N LYS A 54 17.00 -2.79 6.43
CA LYS A 54 18.31 -2.23 6.01
C LYS A 54 18.08 -1.07 5.02
N ASN A 55 18.62 -1.16 3.81
CA ASN A 55 18.53 -0.12 2.77
C ASN A 55 17.36 -0.35 1.80
N LYS A 56 16.37 -1.18 2.18
CA LYS A 56 15.19 -1.44 1.37
C LYS A 56 13.92 -1.05 2.12
N VAL A 57 13.06 -0.27 1.45
CA VAL A 57 11.73 0.13 1.90
C VAL A 57 10.73 -0.32 0.85
N ILE A 58 9.68 -1.01 1.27
CA ILE A 58 8.57 -1.42 0.42
C ILE A 58 7.34 -0.68 0.91
N ALA A 59 6.80 0.20 0.08
CA ALA A 59 5.50 0.80 0.28
C ALA A 59 4.44 -0.08 -0.40
N VAL A 60 3.35 -0.36 0.30
CA VAL A 60 2.33 -1.30 -0.16
C VAL A 60 0.97 -0.61 -0.21
N GLU A 61 0.27 -0.84 -1.31
CA GLU A 61 -1.14 -0.49 -1.50
C GLU A 61 -1.95 -1.76 -1.73
N VAL A 62 -3.01 -1.96 -0.97
CA VAL A 62 -3.93 -3.07 -1.14
C VAL A 62 -5.22 -2.55 -1.74
N ARG A 63 -5.57 -3.05 -2.92
CA ARG A 63 -6.80 -2.67 -3.61
C ARG A 63 -7.59 -3.89 -4.06
N SER A 64 -8.90 -3.80 -4.03
CA SER A 64 -9.84 -4.73 -4.62
C SER A 64 -10.11 -4.30 -6.05
N ARG A 65 -10.67 -5.20 -6.87
CA ARG A 65 -10.97 -4.85 -8.27
C ARG A 65 -11.99 -3.71 -8.36
N GLU A 66 -12.96 -3.68 -7.45
CA GLU A 66 -13.94 -2.62 -7.34
C GLU A 66 -13.36 -1.27 -6.91
N ASN A 67 -12.30 -1.26 -6.09
CA ASN A 67 -11.60 -0.05 -5.66
C ASN A 67 -10.45 0.37 -6.61
N LEU A 68 -10.16 -0.37 -7.67
CA LEU A 68 -9.27 0.08 -8.74
C LEU A 68 -10.03 0.96 -9.74
N THR A 69 -10.38 2.17 -9.31
CA THR A 69 -11.08 3.16 -10.15
C THR A 69 -10.10 4.01 -10.96
N LEU A 70 -10.60 4.82 -11.90
CA LEU A 70 -9.77 5.74 -12.70
C LEU A 70 -9.07 6.78 -11.82
N GLU A 71 -9.75 7.33 -10.81
CA GLU A 71 -9.17 8.26 -9.83
C GLU A 71 -8.08 7.57 -9.00
N GLY A 72 -8.37 6.38 -8.47
CA GLY A 72 -7.35 5.57 -7.77
C GLY A 72 -6.15 5.22 -8.66
N SER A 73 -6.37 5.06 -9.96
CA SER A 73 -5.29 4.81 -10.92
C SER A 73 -4.40 6.04 -11.14
N GLN A 74 -4.97 7.25 -11.14
CA GLN A 74 -4.20 8.50 -11.22
C GLN A 74 -3.37 8.73 -9.94
N ASP A 75 -3.96 8.44 -8.77
CA ASP A 75 -3.24 8.47 -7.50
C ASP A 75 -2.09 7.46 -7.47
N LEU A 76 -2.32 6.23 -7.94
CA LEU A 76 -1.28 5.21 -8.07
C LEU A 76 -0.15 5.64 -9.00
N GLN A 77 -0.46 6.29 -10.13
CA GLN A 77 0.57 6.83 -11.03
C GLN A 77 1.44 7.88 -10.32
N ARG A 78 0.80 8.83 -9.62
CA ARG A 78 1.49 9.87 -8.84
C ARG A 78 2.41 9.25 -7.78
N ILE A 79 1.92 8.28 -7.02
CA ILE A 79 2.69 7.56 -6.00
C ILE A 79 3.87 6.83 -6.65
N THR A 80 3.62 6.08 -7.73
CA THR A 80 4.65 5.30 -8.44
C THR A 80 5.80 6.20 -8.93
N SER A 81 5.47 7.35 -9.51
CA SER A 81 6.47 8.30 -10.01
C SER A 81 7.37 8.84 -8.90
N ARG A 82 6.83 9.11 -7.72
CA ARG A 82 7.61 9.62 -6.58
C ARG A 82 8.44 8.54 -5.92
N VAL A 83 7.86 7.36 -5.69
CA VAL A 83 8.58 6.20 -5.13
C VAL A 83 9.78 5.83 -6.02
N HIS A 84 9.63 5.88 -7.36
CA HIS A 84 10.73 5.60 -8.29
C HIS A 84 11.93 6.55 -8.17
N GLN A 85 11.74 7.77 -7.67
CA GLN A 85 12.82 8.73 -7.48
C GLN A 85 13.59 8.51 -6.17
N MET A 86 13.10 7.63 -5.30
CA MET A 86 13.66 7.41 -3.98
C MET A 86 14.58 6.18 -3.94
N PRO A 87 15.88 6.35 -3.64
CA PRO A 87 16.81 5.23 -3.55
C PRO A 87 16.38 4.20 -2.49
N GLY A 88 16.30 2.93 -2.90
CA GLY A 88 15.95 1.82 -2.01
C GLY A 88 14.46 1.67 -1.73
N TRP A 89 13.60 2.49 -2.33
CA TRP A 89 12.14 2.37 -2.21
C TRP A 89 11.54 1.61 -3.39
N GLU A 90 10.55 0.78 -3.09
CA GLU A 90 9.72 0.07 -4.07
C GLU A 90 8.24 0.24 -3.72
N LEU A 91 7.38 0.31 -4.73
CA LEU A 91 5.92 0.29 -4.56
C LEU A 91 5.39 -1.08 -4.97
N GLU A 92 4.66 -1.76 -4.08
CA GLU A 92 3.91 -2.97 -4.40
C GLU A 92 2.41 -2.72 -4.35
N LEU A 93 1.75 -2.85 -5.50
CA LEU A 93 0.29 -2.90 -5.57
C LEU A 93 -0.19 -4.33 -5.44
N VAL A 94 -0.94 -4.62 -4.37
CA VAL A 94 -1.54 -5.93 -4.14
C VAL A 94 -3.02 -5.87 -4.47
N VAL A 95 -3.41 -6.59 -5.53
CA VAL A 95 -4.81 -6.69 -5.93
C VAL A 95 -5.49 -7.89 -5.27
N THR A 96 -6.55 -7.63 -4.50
CA THR A 96 -7.43 -8.64 -3.95
C THR A 96 -8.64 -8.85 -4.85
N ASN A 97 -9.09 -10.09 -4.97
CA ASN A 97 -10.29 -10.42 -5.74
C ASN A 97 -11.14 -11.38 -4.90
N PRO A 98 -12.42 -11.09 -4.65
CA PRO A 98 -13.27 -12.06 -3.99
C PRO A 98 -13.35 -13.33 -4.83
N ARG A 99 -13.03 -14.48 -4.23
CA ARG A 99 -13.34 -15.77 -4.85
C ARG A 99 -14.86 -15.86 -4.95
N LYS A 100 -15.41 -15.82 -6.17
CA LYS A 100 -16.79 -16.27 -6.40
C LYS A 100 -16.87 -17.70 -5.87
N LYS A 101 -17.70 -17.95 -4.86
CA LYS A 101 -18.05 -19.33 -4.49
C LYS A 101 -18.69 -19.93 -5.74
N ALA A 102 -18.12 -21.02 -6.26
CA ALA A 102 -18.83 -21.84 -7.22
C ALA A 102 -20.08 -22.37 -6.49
N CYS A 103 -21.25 -22.07 -7.05
CA CYS A 103 -22.51 -22.68 -6.62
C CYS A 103 -22.51 -24.18 -6.94
#